data_AF-A0A4Q4BQ78-F1
#
_entry.id   AF-A0A4Q4BQ78-F1
#
_cell.length_a   1.000
_cell.length_b   1.000
_cell.length_c   1.000
_cell.angle_alpha   90.00
_cell.angle_beta   90.00
_cell.angle_gamma   90.00
#
_symmetry.space_group_name_H-M   'P 1'
#
loop_
_entity.id
_entity.type
_entity.pdbx_description
1 polymer ?
#
loop_
_entity_poly.entity_id
_entity_poly.type
_entity_poly.pdbx_seq_one_letter_code
_entity_poly.pdbx_strand_id
1 'polypeptide(L)'
;DLKSQLKLDGSQQAVWSNFVAATQPPARGPRPDLAEFEKLTTPQRLDRMQERQAEHAAMFARRNDATRALYAALKPEQQKVFDAQTLHRAGGHRSHDGHGGPGQRRMPEAPARS
;
A
#
# COMPACT_ATOMS: atom_id res chain seq x y z
N ASP A 1 0.10 12.67 15.95
CA ASP A 1 -1.02 11.89 15.42
C ASP A 1 -1.88 12.76 14.51
N LEU A 2 -2.39 12.24 13.40
CA LEU A 2 -3.16 13.03 12.42
C LEU A 2 -4.46 13.58 13.04
N LYS A 3 -5.13 12.82 13.93
CA LYS A 3 -6.35 13.27 14.61
C LYS A 3 -6.13 14.56 15.39
N SER A 4 -5.04 14.61 16.15
CA SER A 4 -4.68 15.76 16.99
C SER A 4 -4.34 17.01 16.15
N GLN A 5 -3.70 16.83 14.99
CA GLN A 5 -3.34 17.93 14.10
C GLN A 5 -4.56 18.55 13.42
N LEU A 6 -5.54 17.72 13.03
CA LEU A 6 -6.77 18.19 12.40
C LEU A 6 -7.70 18.93 13.38
N LYS A 7 -7.52 18.80 14.70
CA LYS A 7 -8.38 19.45 15.71
C LYS A 7 -9.87 19.26 15.40
N LEU A 8 -10.26 18.01 15.17
CA LEU A 8 -11.63 17.67 14.75
C LEU A 8 -12.66 18.06 15.79
N ASP A 9 -13.77 18.63 15.34
CA ASP A 9 -14.92 18.91 16.19
C ASP A 9 -15.77 17.65 16.48
N GLY A 10 -16.79 17.80 17.32
CA GLY A 10 -17.70 16.70 17.68
C GLY A 10 -18.43 16.10 16.48
N SER A 11 -18.87 16.93 15.53
CA SER A 11 -19.57 16.45 14.32
C SER A 11 -18.67 15.69 13.37
N GLN A 12 -17.36 15.94 13.39
CA GLN A 12 -16.36 15.26 12.56
C GLN A 12 -15.87 13.91 13.14
N GLN A 13 -16.21 13.57 14.40
CA GLN A 13 -15.71 12.33 15.02
C GLN A 13 -16.24 11.06 14.34
N ALA A 14 -17.51 11.07 13.89
CA ALA A 14 -18.12 9.91 13.24
C ALA A 14 -17.42 9.57 11.91
N VAL A 15 -17.19 10.58 11.06
CA VAL A 15 -16.50 10.37 9.77
C VAL A 15 -15.02 10.02 9.96
N TRP A 16 -14.38 10.53 11.02
CA TRP A 16 -13.02 10.13 11.39
C TRP A 16 -12.94 8.65 11.78
N SER A 17 -13.87 8.15 12.58
CA SER A 17 -13.92 6.73 12.96
C SER A 17 -14.06 5.83 11.74
N ASN A 18 -14.93 6.20 10.79
CA ASN A 18 -15.11 5.48 9.53
C ASN A 18 -13.85 5.49 8.67
N PHE A 19 -13.16 6.64 8.59
CA PHE A 19 -11.88 6.75 7.90
C PHE A 19 -10.82 5.82 8.50
N VAL A 20 -10.66 5.82 9.82
CA VAL A 20 -9.68 4.95 10.50
C VAL A 20 -10.00 3.48 10.26
N ALA A 21 -11.28 3.08 10.40
CA ALA A 21 -11.71 1.71 10.18
C ALA A 21 -11.45 1.24 8.72
N ALA A 22 -11.74 2.09 7.73
CA ALA A 22 -11.55 1.77 6.32
C ALA A 22 -10.07 1.75 5.91
N THR A 23 -9.25 2.62 6.49
CA THR A 23 -7.81 2.75 6.16
C THR A 23 -6.91 1.81 6.93
N GLN A 24 -7.41 1.17 7.99
CA GLN A 24 -6.67 0.14 8.68
C GLN A 24 -6.38 -1.02 7.72
N PRO A 25 -5.14 -1.52 7.63
CA PRO A 25 -4.90 -2.78 6.96
C PRO A 25 -5.73 -3.87 7.66
N PRO A 26 -6.34 -4.81 6.92
CA PRO A 26 -6.97 -5.97 7.55
C PRO A 26 -5.94 -6.61 8.49
N ALA A 27 -6.41 -7.12 9.63
CA ALA A 27 -5.56 -7.86 10.55
C ALA A 27 -4.71 -8.84 9.75
N ARG A 28 -3.40 -8.93 10.03
CA ARG A 28 -2.51 -9.86 9.34
C ARG A 28 -3.06 -11.27 9.54
N GLY A 29 -3.85 -11.72 8.56
CA GLY A 29 -4.31 -13.09 8.48
C GLY A 29 -3.12 -14.01 8.19
N PRO A 30 -3.35 -15.34 8.22
CA PRO A 30 -2.38 -16.29 7.75
C PRO A 30 -1.86 -15.83 6.38
N ARG A 31 -0.53 -15.78 6.22
CA ARG A 31 0.03 -15.57 4.89
C ARG A 31 -0.54 -16.66 3.97
N PRO A 32 -0.92 -16.34 2.72
CA PRO A 32 -1.39 -17.34 1.79
C PRO A 32 -0.36 -18.47 1.74
N ASP A 33 -0.82 -19.70 1.92
CA ASP A 33 0.06 -20.87 1.97
C ASP A 33 0.69 -21.06 0.59
N LEU A 34 2.00 -20.86 0.51
CA LEU A 34 2.73 -21.06 -0.75
C LEU A 34 2.57 -22.51 -1.23
N ALA A 35 2.44 -23.48 -0.30
CA ALA A 35 2.25 -24.88 -0.64
C ALA A 35 0.86 -25.17 -1.26
N GLU A 36 -0.17 -24.37 -0.96
CA GLU A 36 -1.44 -24.45 -1.69
C GLU A 36 -1.29 -23.93 -3.12
N PHE A 37 -0.53 -22.85 -3.32
CA PHE A 37 -0.28 -22.28 -4.65
C PHE A 37 0.52 -23.21 -5.56
N GLU A 38 1.45 -23.99 -5.00
CA GLU A 38 2.26 -24.97 -5.73
C GLU A 38 1.44 -26.17 -6.24
N LYS A 39 0.38 -26.56 -5.50
CA LYS A 39 -0.52 -27.65 -5.89
C LYS A 39 -1.52 -27.26 -6.99
N LEU A 40 -1.73 -25.96 -7.21
CA LEU A 40 -2.60 -25.46 -8.27
C LEU A 40 -1.91 -25.53 -9.64
N THR A 41 -2.68 -25.89 -10.66
CA THR A 41 -2.25 -25.72 -12.04
C THR A 41 -2.13 -24.23 -12.39
N THR A 42 -1.37 -23.90 -13.43
CA THR A 42 -1.18 -22.52 -13.89
C THR A 42 -2.50 -21.75 -14.10
N PRO A 43 -3.54 -22.27 -14.81
CA PRO A 43 -4.80 -21.54 -14.97
C PRO A 43 -5.51 -21.29 -13.62
N GLN A 44 -5.59 -22.28 -12.74
CA GLN A 44 -6.20 -22.12 -11.41
C GLN A 44 -5.46 -21.07 -10.55
N ARG A 45 -4.14 -20.97 -10.73
CA ARG A 45 -3.33 -19.95 -10.06
C ARG A 45 -3.68 -18.54 -10.56
N LEU A 46 -3.90 -18.39 -11.86
CA LEU A 46 -4.32 -17.11 -12.45
C LEU A 46 -5.69 -16.69 -11.90
N ASP A 47 -6.66 -17.61 -11.83
CA ASP A 47 -7.98 -17.34 -11.29
C ASP A 47 -7.89 -16.85 -9.83
N ARG A 48 -7.11 -17.56 -8.98
CA ARG A 48 -6.84 -17.16 -7.59
C ARG A 48 -6.16 -15.79 -7.48
N MET A 49 -5.27 -15.45 -8.42
CA MET A 49 -4.63 -14.13 -8.44
C MET A 49 -5.63 -13.03 -8.81
N GLN A 50 -6.52 -13.30 -9.77
CA GLN A 50 -7.56 -12.38 -10.20
C GLN A 50 -8.58 -12.11 -9.07
N GLU A 51 -9.00 -13.15 -8.34
CA GLU A 51 -9.86 -13.01 -7.16
C GLU A 51 -9.23 -12.07 -6.12
N ARG A 52 -7.98 -12.31 -5.75
CA ARG A 52 -7.26 -11.43 -4.80
C ARG A 52 -7.10 -10.01 -5.32
N GLN A 53 -6.87 -9.84 -6.62
CA GLN A 53 -6.80 -8.52 -7.21
C GLN A 53 -8.14 -7.79 -7.08
N ALA A 54 -9.26 -8.48 -7.30
CA ALA A 54 -10.59 -7.91 -7.11
C ALA A 54 -10.85 -7.54 -5.63
N GLU A 55 -10.47 -8.40 -4.69
CA GLU A 55 -10.55 -8.11 -3.25
C GLU A 55 -9.73 -6.87 -2.87
N HIS A 56 -8.49 -6.78 -3.36
CA HIS A 56 -7.62 -5.63 -3.12
C HIS A 56 -8.19 -4.35 -3.73
N ALA A 57 -8.74 -4.42 -4.95
CA ALA A 57 -9.40 -3.29 -5.60
C ALA A 57 -10.62 -2.81 -4.80
N ALA A 58 -11.43 -3.73 -4.28
CA ALA A 58 -12.58 -3.40 -3.44
C ALA A 58 -12.14 -2.73 -2.11
N MET A 59 -11.08 -3.22 -1.47
CA MET A 59 -10.52 -2.57 -0.27
C MET A 59 -9.99 -1.17 -0.58
N PHE A 60 -9.32 -0.99 -1.72
CA PHE A 60 -8.83 0.32 -2.15
C PHE A 60 -9.98 1.30 -2.41
N ALA A 61 -11.04 0.86 -3.10
CA ALA A 61 -12.24 1.67 -3.32
C ALA A 61 -12.85 2.15 -2.00
N ARG A 62 -13.05 1.24 -1.03
CA ARG A 62 -13.56 1.58 0.31
C ARG A 62 -12.70 2.62 1.03
N ARG A 63 -11.37 2.51 0.93
CA ARG A 63 -10.43 3.50 1.49
C ARG A 63 -10.56 4.86 0.84
N ASN A 64 -10.68 4.89 -0.49
CA ASN A 64 -10.83 6.13 -1.23
C ASN A 64 -12.16 6.82 -0.90
N ASP A 65 -13.24 6.07 -0.80
CA ASP A 65 -14.56 6.60 -0.41
C ASP A 65 -14.53 7.20 0.99
N ALA A 66 -13.95 6.50 1.96
CA ALA A 66 -13.80 7.00 3.32
C ALA A 66 -12.89 8.24 3.40
N THR A 67 -11.83 8.28 2.58
CA THR A 67 -10.94 9.45 2.47
C THR A 67 -11.65 10.66 1.89
N ARG A 68 -12.41 10.47 0.80
CA ARG A 68 -13.25 11.53 0.20
C ARG A 68 -14.30 12.06 1.17
N ALA A 69 -14.96 11.16 1.91
CA ALA A 69 -15.95 11.53 2.91
C ALA A 69 -15.34 12.34 4.06
N LEU A 70 -14.17 11.93 4.58
CA LEU A 70 -13.45 12.71 5.58
C LEU A 70 -13.11 14.09 5.03
N TYR A 71 -12.51 14.17 3.84
CA TYR A 71 -12.09 15.42 3.23
C TYR A 71 -13.24 16.42 3.04
N ALA A 72 -14.41 15.94 2.59
CA ALA A 72 -15.61 16.75 2.44
C ALA A 72 -16.15 17.31 3.78
N ALA A 73 -15.90 16.62 4.89
CA ALA A 73 -16.30 17.06 6.22
C ALA A 73 -15.27 18.00 6.90
N LEU A 74 -14.04 18.09 6.37
CA LEU A 74 -12.98 18.96 6.89
C LEU A 74 -13.20 20.42 6.47
N LYS A 75 -12.84 21.34 7.35
CA LYS A 75 -12.74 22.78 7.05
C LYS A 75 -11.51 23.07 6.19
N PRO A 76 -11.46 24.19 5.44
CA PRO A 76 -10.33 24.50 4.56
C PRO A 76 -8.95 24.48 5.25
N GLU A 77 -8.87 24.92 6.50
CA GLU A 77 -7.62 24.87 7.28
C GLU A 77 -7.19 23.43 7.61
N GLN A 78 -8.15 22.55 7.91
CA GLN A 78 -7.92 21.15 8.22
C GLN A 78 -7.56 20.35 6.96
N GLN A 79 -8.18 20.67 5.81
CA GLN A 79 -7.84 20.08 4.51
C GLN A 79 -6.36 20.29 4.17
N LYS A 80 -5.84 21.52 4.34
CA LYS A 80 -4.40 21.81 4.13
C LYS A 80 -3.48 20.94 5.00
N VAL A 81 -3.84 20.73 6.26
CA VAL A 81 -3.10 19.85 7.17
C VAL A 81 -3.16 18.40 6.70
N PHE A 82 -4.34 17.95 6.27
CA PHE A 82 -4.54 16.61 5.73
C PHE A 82 -3.74 16.37 4.44
N ASP A 83 -3.74 17.32 3.52
CA ASP A 83 -2.99 17.25 2.26
C ASP A 83 -1.48 17.17 2.50
N ALA A 84 -0.94 18.01 3.39
CA ALA A 84 0.47 17.97 3.74
C ALA A 84 0.87 16.58 4.30
N GLN A 85 0.06 16.01 5.19
CA GLN A 85 0.33 14.70 5.78
C GLN A 85 0.19 13.54 4.81
N THR A 86 -0.77 13.59 3.89
CA THR A 86 -0.97 12.53 2.90
C THR A 86 0.11 12.54 1.82
N LEU A 87 0.61 13.71 1.42
CA LEU A 87 1.77 13.85 0.53
C LEU A 87 3.04 13.23 1.14
N HIS A 88 3.29 13.46 2.43
CA HIS A 88 4.42 12.85 3.14
C HIS A 88 4.33 11.32 3.24
N ARG A 89 3.12 10.75 3.30
CA ARG A 89 2.90 9.30 3.25
C ARG A 89 3.07 8.71 1.85
N ALA A 90 2.64 9.43 0.81
CA ALA A 90 2.76 8.98 -0.58
C ALA A 90 4.22 8.95 -1.07
N GLY A 91 5.08 9.84 -0.55
CA GLY A 91 6.52 9.88 -0.86
C GLY A 91 7.40 8.87 -0.09
N GLY A 92 6.81 7.98 0.72
CA GLY A 92 7.54 7.10 1.64
C GLY A 92 8.14 5.83 1.01
N HIS A 93 7.93 5.56 -0.28
CA HIS A 93 8.66 4.52 -0.99
C HIS A 93 10.00 5.10 -1.46
N ARG A 94 10.93 5.29 -0.51
CA ARG A 94 12.34 5.15 -0.87
C ARG A 94 12.48 3.77 -1.49
N SER A 95 12.89 3.77 -2.75
CA SER A 95 13.17 2.60 -3.54
C SER A 95 13.83 1.52 -2.70
N HIS A 96 13.39 0.28 -2.88
CA HIS A 96 14.21 -0.89 -2.59
C HIS A 96 15.32 -0.97 -3.67
N ASP A 97 16.15 0.07 -3.75
CA ASP A 97 17.41 0.05 -4.48
C ASP A 97 18.48 -0.38 -3.48
N GLY A 98 18.88 -1.65 -3.50
CA GLY A 98 20.04 -2.07 -2.70
C GLY A 98 20.14 -3.50 -2.21
N HIS A 99 19.63 -4.51 -2.92
CA HIS A 99 20.27 -5.84 -2.87
C HIS A 99 21.17 -6.00 -4.10
N GLY A 100 22.32 -5.31 -4.03
CA GLY A 100 23.46 -5.62 -4.87
C GLY A 100 23.92 -7.04 -4.57
N GLY A 101 23.92 -7.89 -5.59
CA GLY A 101 24.43 -9.25 -5.49
C GLY A 101 25.91 -9.27 -5.09
N PRO A 102 26.36 -10.22 -4.25
CA PRO A 102 27.77 -10.39 -3.99
C PRO A 102 28.35 -11.33 -5.07
N GLY A 103 29.35 -10.88 -5.82
CA GLY A 103 30.19 -11.81 -6.57
C GLY A 103 30.72 -11.29 -7.88
N GLN A 104 31.81 -10.56 -7.79
CA GLN A 104 32.77 -10.39 -8.88
C GLN A 104 33.13 -11.77 -9.46
N ARG A 105 32.71 -12.05 -10.69
CA ARG A 105 33.37 -13.07 -11.52
C ARG A 105 34.20 -12.34 -12.56
N ARG A 106 35.48 -12.14 -12.24
CA ARG A 106 36.50 -11.74 -13.21
C ARG A 106 36.36 -12.65 -14.43
N MET A 107 36.13 -12.07 -15.61
CA MET A 107 36.34 -12.78 -16.86
C MET A 107 37.85 -12.82 -17.14
N PRO A 108 38.42 -13.97 -17.54
CA PRO A 108 39.79 -13.98 -18.04
C PRO A 108 39.83 -13.28 -19.41
N GLU A 109 40.80 -12.39 -19.55
CA GLU A 109 41.20 -11.71 -20.78
C GLU A 109 41.45 -12.75 -21.90
N ALA A 110 40.81 -12.57 -23.05
CA ALA A 110 41.07 -13.38 -24.23
C ALA A 110 42.35 -12.88 -24.93
N PRO A 111 43.26 -13.77 -25.39
CA PRO A 111 44.51 -13.32 -25.99
C PRO A 111 44.26 -12.73 -27.37
N ALA A 112 44.92 -11.61 -27.65
CA ALA A 112 45.05 -11.04 -28.98
C ALA A 112 45.59 -12.10 -29.96
N ARG A 113 44.93 -12.26 -31.10
CA ARG A 113 45.50 -12.99 -32.24
C ARG A 113 45.95 -11.98 -33.29
N SER A 114 47.20 -12.19 -33.72
CA SER A 114 47.86 -11.61 -34.88
C SER A 114 47.16 -11.97 -36.19
#